data_AF-S9W145-F1
#
_entry.id   AF-S9W145-F1
#
_cell.length_a   1.000
_cell.length_b   1.000
_cell.length_c   1.000
_cell.angle_alpha   90.00
_cell.angle_beta   90.00
_cell.angle_gamma   90.00
#
_symmetry.space_group_name_H-M   'P 1'
#
loop_
_entity.id
_entity.type
_entity.pdbx_description
1 polymer ?
#
loop_
_entity_poly.entity_id
_entity_poly.type
_entity_poly.pdbx_seq_one_letter_code
_entity_poly.pdbx_strand_id
1 'polypeptide(L)'
;MKSTLFLCLFSAVFLAFVSIVRADVEFLTPGSGARWAAGYTYAVRWKPPAEEFLEVALERSDHNKTVITSSNIIPSNQTFWFVKVNKKWLNNQDNTTARIVVAPQNGENTKVQIGPEVLLSKTFYWMQVVNEKSSFDYNPIDRRLAIGLSVALSCSILLVFIIHLSTRKTRRIIANEGRRIQLSTYRK
;
A
#
# COMPACT_ATOMS: atom_id res chain seq x y z
N MET A 1 7.51 10.30 37.39
CA MET A 1 7.74 9.01 36.70
C MET A 1 6.71 8.64 35.62
N LYS A 2 5.50 9.22 35.54
CA LYS A 2 4.52 8.84 34.48
C LYS A 2 4.74 9.51 33.11
N SER A 3 5.51 10.60 33.04
CA SER A 3 5.74 11.37 31.80
C SER A 3 6.77 10.71 30.86
N THR A 4 7.83 10.12 31.42
CA THR A 4 8.92 9.47 30.65
C THR A 4 8.45 8.20 29.94
N LEU A 5 7.53 7.46 30.55
CA LEU A 5 6.95 6.23 29.98
C LEU A 5 6.09 6.53 28.74
N PHE A 6 5.44 7.70 28.70
CA PHE A 6 4.61 8.14 27.57
C PHE A 6 5.46 8.58 26.37
N LEU A 7 6.60 9.24 26.62
CA LEU A 7 7.54 9.66 25.57
C LEU A 7 8.22 8.45 24.89
N CYS A 8 8.58 7.43 25.67
CA CYS A 8 9.16 6.18 25.13
C CYS A 8 8.15 5.39 24.28
N LEU A 9 6.87 5.33 24.69
CA LEU A 9 5.82 4.68 23.91
C LEU A 9 5.56 5.39 22.58
N PHE A 10 5.58 6.72 22.57
CA PHE A 10 5.40 7.50 21.34
C PHE A 10 6.59 7.34 20.37
N SER A 11 7.82 7.29 20.89
CA SER A 11 9.04 7.05 20.10
C SER A 11 9.07 5.64 19.48
N ALA A 12 8.67 4.61 20.25
CA ALA A 12 8.63 3.24 19.76
C ALA A 12 7.60 3.04 18.63
N VAL A 13 6.44 3.72 18.71
CA VAL A 13 5.45 3.72 17.63
C VAL A 13 5.98 4.44 16.39
N PHE A 14 6.69 5.56 16.56
CA PHE A 14 7.26 6.30 15.42
C PHE A 14 8.38 5.52 14.71
N LEU A 15 9.23 4.80 15.47
CA LEU A 15 10.30 3.96 14.92
C LEU A 15 9.78 2.67 14.28
N ALA A 16 8.63 2.13 14.73
CA ALA A 16 8.00 0.98 14.07
C ALA A 16 7.40 1.33 12.70
N PHE A 17 7.07 2.61 12.44
CA PHE A 17 6.55 3.06 11.14
C PHE A 17 7.64 3.30 10.08
N VAL A 18 8.89 3.52 10.46
CA VAL A 18 9.99 3.79 9.51
C VAL A 18 10.53 2.51 8.86
N SER A 19 10.25 1.33 9.43
CA SER A 19 10.98 0.11 9.07
C SER A 19 10.29 -0.83 8.06
N ILE A 20 9.19 -0.46 7.42
CA ILE A 20 8.51 -1.37 6.47
C ILE A 20 8.02 -0.62 5.23
N VAL A 21 8.95 -0.15 4.41
CA VAL A 21 8.67 0.08 2.98
C VAL A 21 9.80 -0.56 2.20
N ARG A 22 9.80 -1.90 2.15
CA ARG A 22 10.57 -2.62 1.12
C ARG A 22 9.97 -2.18 -0.23
N ALA A 23 10.81 -1.76 -1.17
CA ALA A 23 10.36 -1.13 -2.40
C ALA A 23 9.50 -2.10 -3.23
N ASP A 24 8.18 -1.89 -3.23
CA ASP A 24 7.27 -2.53 -4.17
C ASP A 24 7.57 -2.00 -5.57
N VAL A 25 7.77 -2.89 -6.55
CA VAL A 25 7.89 -2.56 -7.97
C VAL A 25 6.62 -1.84 -8.43
N GLU A 26 6.76 -0.58 -8.85
CA GLU A 26 5.63 0.20 -9.34
C GLU A 26 5.43 -0.02 -10.84
N PHE A 27 4.35 -0.72 -11.21
CA PHE A 27 3.99 -0.95 -12.61
C PHE A 27 3.46 0.31 -13.28
N LEU A 28 3.97 0.59 -14.48
CA LEU A 28 3.50 1.66 -15.36
C LEU A 28 2.48 1.13 -16.39
N THR A 29 2.78 -0.03 -16.97
CA THR A 29 1.89 -0.74 -17.89
C THR A 29 2.01 -2.24 -17.69
N PRO A 30 0.95 -3.02 -17.87
CA PRO A 30 -0.44 -2.59 -18.11
C PRO A 30 -1.07 -1.97 -16.85
N GLY A 31 -2.16 -1.22 -17.04
CA GLY A 31 -3.06 -0.90 -15.92
C GLY A 31 -3.90 -2.12 -15.53
N SER A 32 -4.47 -2.10 -14.32
CA SER A 32 -5.42 -3.14 -13.90
C SER A 32 -6.63 -3.18 -14.83
N GLY A 33 -7.05 -4.38 -15.24
CA GLY A 33 -8.16 -4.58 -16.18
C GLY A 33 -7.79 -4.38 -17.66
N ALA A 34 -6.51 -4.18 -17.99
CA ALA A 34 -6.08 -4.06 -19.39
C ALA A 34 -6.41 -5.34 -20.18
N ARG A 35 -6.83 -5.18 -21.43
CA ARG A 35 -7.21 -6.32 -22.29
C ARG A 35 -6.11 -6.63 -23.29
N TRP A 36 -5.69 -7.88 -23.35
CA TRP A 36 -4.68 -8.37 -24.27
C TRP A 36 -5.28 -9.42 -25.21
N ALA A 37 -5.16 -9.19 -26.51
CA ALA A 37 -5.65 -10.08 -27.54
C ALA A 37 -4.55 -11.04 -28.01
N ALA A 38 -4.93 -12.27 -28.31
CA ALA A 38 -4.04 -13.27 -28.90
C ALA A 38 -3.45 -12.78 -30.23
N GLY A 39 -2.18 -13.11 -30.46
CA GLY A 39 -1.42 -12.71 -31.65
C GLY A 39 -0.68 -11.39 -31.52
N TYR A 40 -0.99 -10.58 -30.51
CA TYR A 40 -0.33 -9.29 -30.26
C TYR A 40 0.76 -9.38 -29.20
N THR A 41 1.68 -8.42 -29.22
CA THR A 41 2.75 -8.27 -28.24
C THR A 41 2.48 -7.04 -27.38
N TYR A 42 2.56 -7.19 -26.06
CA TYR A 42 2.33 -6.14 -25.08
C TYR A 42 3.59 -5.88 -24.26
N ALA A 43 3.79 -4.63 -23.85
CA ALA A 43 4.88 -4.26 -22.96
C ALA A 43 4.39 -4.19 -21.51
N VAL A 44 4.99 -5.00 -20.66
CA VAL A 44 4.98 -4.80 -19.20
C VAL A 44 6.11 -3.84 -18.87
N ARG A 45 5.82 -2.75 -18.15
CA ARG A 45 6.78 -1.72 -17.78
C ARG A 45 6.62 -1.36 -16.31
N TRP A 46 7.72 -1.01 -15.67
CA TRP A 46 7.76 -0.55 -14.28
C TRP A 46 8.72 0.63 -14.11
N LYS A 47 8.62 1.34 -12.99
CA LYS A 47 9.55 2.44 -12.69
C LYS A 47 10.94 1.92 -12.30
N PRO A 48 12.02 2.59 -12.74
CA PRO A 48 13.34 2.37 -12.18
C PRO A 48 13.49 3.04 -10.79
N PRO A 49 14.47 2.60 -9.98
CA PRO A 49 15.25 1.37 -10.15
C PRO A 49 14.51 0.15 -9.60
N ALA A 50 14.62 -1.00 -10.29
CA ALA A 50 14.43 -2.28 -9.63
C ALA A 50 15.74 -2.59 -8.91
N GLU A 51 15.76 -2.60 -7.57
CA GLU A 51 17.00 -2.79 -6.80
C GLU A 51 17.63 -4.17 -7.03
N GLU A 52 16.87 -5.13 -7.55
CA GLU A 52 17.27 -6.53 -7.71
C GLU A 52 16.96 -7.05 -9.12
N PHE A 53 17.57 -8.19 -9.47
CA PHE A 53 17.18 -8.97 -10.64
C PHE A 53 15.76 -9.48 -10.46
N LEU A 54 14.92 -9.26 -11.47
CA LEU A 54 13.50 -9.59 -11.42
C LEU A 54 13.19 -10.73 -12.37
N GLU A 55 12.50 -11.76 -11.89
CA GLU A 55 11.73 -12.63 -12.77
C GLU A 55 10.29 -12.11 -12.82
N VAL A 56 9.80 -11.84 -14.03
CA VAL A 56 8.43 -11.41 -14.28
C VAL A 56 7.68 -12.56 -14.92
N ALA A 57 6.57 -12.95 -14.32
CA ALA A 57 5.71 -14.00 -14.81
C ALA A 57 4.30 -13.48 -15.08
N LEU A 58 3.64 -14.09 -16.06
CA LEU A 58 2.21 -13.98 -16.25
C LEU A 58 1.57 -15.24 -15.67
N GLU A 59 0.76 -15.08 -14.65
CA GLU A 59 0.10 -16.18 -13.93
C GLU A 59 -1.41 -16.09 -14.17
N ARG A 60 -2.12 -17.22 -14.26
CA ARG A 60 -3.59 -17.18 -14.22
C ARG A 60 -4.07 -16.66 -12.87
N SER A 61 -5.13 -15.85 -12.87
CA SER A 61 -5.78 -15.39 -11.63
C SER A 61 -6.80 -16.42 -11.09
N ASP A 62 -6.83 -17.63 -11.65
CA ASP A 62 -7.67 -18.72 -11.15
C ASP A 62 -7.12 -19.33 -9.85
N HIS A 63 -7.90 -20.21 -9.21
CA HIS A 63 -7.50 -20.86 -7.96
C HIS A 63 -6.18 -21.64 -8.06
N ASN A 64 -5.80 -22.09 -9.26
CA ASN A 64 -4.65 -22.94 -9.47
C ASN A 64 -3.36 -22.14 -9.75
N LYS A 65 -3.46 -20.81 -9.97
CA LYS A 65 -2.31 -19.91 -10.04
C LYS A 65 -1.22 -20.38 -11.01
N THR A 66 -1.63 -20.94 -12.15
CA THR A 66 -0.69 -21.56 -13.08
C THR A 66 0.09 -20.49 -13.84
N VAL A 67 1.41 -20.59 -13.85
CA VAL A 67 2.27 -19.73 -14.68
C VAL A 67 2.02 -20.03 -16.16
N ILE A 68 1.63 -19.00 -16.91
CA ILE A 68 1.39 -19.05 -18.35
C ILE A 68 2.71 -18.90 -19.10
N THR A 69 3.53 -17.92 -18.69
CA THR A 69 4.82 -17.61 -19.28
C THR A 69 5.65 -16.77 -18.31
N SER A 70 6.98 -16.85 -18.39
CA SER A 70 7.89 -15.99 -17.62
C SER A 70 8.97 -15.37 -18.51
N SER A 71 9.54 -14.28 -18.03
CA SER A 71 10.58 -13.50 -18.73
C SER A 71 11.98 -14.10 -18.62
N ASN A 72 12.17 -15.10 -17.76
CA ASN A 72 13.45 -15.39 -17.11
C ASN A 72 13.97 -14.18 -16.30
N ILE A 73 15.20 -14.27 -15.82
CA ILE A 73 15.86 -13.24 -15.02
C ILE A 73 16.10 -11.99 -15.88
N ILE A 74 15.47 -10.88 -15.49
CA ILE A 74 15.67 -9.55 -16.08
C ILE A 74 16.68 -8.77 -15.23
N PRO A 75 17.70 -8.14 -15.84
CA PRO A 75 18.66 -7.32 -15.11
C PRO A 75 18.01 -6.04 -14.56
N SER A 76 18.55 -5.54 -13.44
CA SER A 76 18.02 -4.38 -12.70
C SER A 76 17.96 -3.07 -13.51
N ASN A 77 18.77 -2.97 -14.57
CA ASN A 77 18.79 -1.80 -15.47
C ASN A 77 17.67 -1.84 -16.55
N GLN A 78 16.96 -2.95 -16.71
CA GLN A 78 15.87 -3.09 -17.66
C GLN A 78 14.53 -2.93 -16.95
N THR A 79 13.67 -2.09 -17.51
CA THR A 79 12.39 -1.69 -16.90
C THR A 79 11.17 -2.19 -17.67
N PHE A 80 11.37 -3.17 -18.56
CA PHE A 80 10.30 -3.68 -19.40
C PHE A 80 10.47 -5.16 -19.75
N TRP A 81 9.35 -5.80 -20.06
CA TRP A 81 9.26 -7.15 -20.60
C TRP A 81 8.18 -7.20 -21.69
N PHE A 82 8.48 -7.82 -22.83
CA PHE A 82 7.52 -7.98 -23.92
C PHE A 82 6.86 -9.35 -23.88
N VAL A 83 5.53 -9.37 -23.88
CA VAL A 83 4.71 -10.58 -23.81
C VAL A 83 3.92 -10.74 -25.10
N LYS A 84 4.20 -11.78 -25.87
CA LYS A 84 3.41 -12.15 -27.06
C LYS A 84 2.31 -13.12 -26.67
N VAL A 85 1.05 -12.69 -26.76
CA VAL A 85 -0.08 -13.52 -26.31
C VAL A 85 -0.32 -14.67 -27.27
N ASN A 86 -0.15 -15.90 -26.78
CA ASN A 86 -0.38 -17.10 -27.57
C ASN A 86 -1.84 -17.58 -27.44
N LYS A 87 -2.47 -17.89 -28.57
CA LYS A 87 -3.83 -18.45 -28.63
C LYS A 87 -3.98 -19.72 -27.79
N LYS A 88 -2.92 -20.52 -27.65
CA LYS A 88 -2.91 -21.75 -26.85
C LYS A 88 -3.16 -21.52 -25.36
N TRP A 89 -2.80 -20.35 -24.82
CA TRP A 89 -2.96 -20.04 -23.39
C TRP A 89 -4.42 -19.90 -22.95
N LEU A 90 -5.30 -19.62 -23.92
CA LEU A 90 -6.71 -19.37 -23.70
C LEU A 90 -7.54 -20.66 -23.58
N ASN A 91 -7.00 -21.85 -23.90
CA ASN A 91 -7.74 -23.13 -23.84
C ASN A 91 -9.15 -23.08 -24.45
N ASN A 92 -9.32 -22.41 -25.59
CA ASN A 92 -10.62 -22.13 -26.22
C ASN A 92 -11.62 -21.29 -25.41
N GLN A 93 -11.24 -20.79 -24.24
CA GLN A 93 -12.00 -19.80 -23.48
C GLN A 93 -11.73 -18.40 -24.04
N ASP A 94 -12.67 -17.50 -23.81
CA ASP A 94 -12.48 -16.06 -23.99
C ASP A 94 -12.54 -15.41 -22.61
N ASN A 95 -11.84 -14.27 -22.45
CA ASN A 95 -11.80 -13.50 -21.20
C ASN A 95 -11.14 -14.23 -20.02
N THR A 96 -10.01 -14.91 -20.25
CA THR A 96 -9.21 -15.49 -19.17
C THR A 96 -8.48 -14.38 -18.42
N THR A 97 -8.65 -14.29 -17.10
CA THR A 97 -7.88 -13.35 -16.26
C THR A 97 -6.50 -13.88 -15.95
N ALA A 98 -5.50 -13.03 -16.15
CA ALA A 98 -4.12 -13.29 -15.76
C ALA A 98 -3.61 -12.10 -14.95
N ARG A 99 -2.58 -12.33 -14.14
CA ARG A 99 -1.96 -11.31 -13.30
C ARG A 99 -0.46 -11.35 -13.51
N ILE A 100 0.15 -10.18 -13.47
CA ILE A 100 1.59 -10.07 -13.54
C ILE A 100 2.15 -10.30 -12.14
N VAL A 101 3.17 -11.14 -12.06
CA VAL A 101 3.80 -11.53 -10.80
C VAL A 101 5.29 -11.27 -10.94
N VAL A 102 5.90 -10.67 -9.91
CA VAL A 102 7.32 -10.35 -9.90
C VAL A 102 7.97 -11.01 -8.71
N ALA A 103 9.01 -11.79 -8.98
CA ALA A 103 9.82 -12.43 -7.97
C ALA A 103 11.24 -11.85 -8.02
N PRO A 104 11.71 -11.20 -6.93
CA PRO A 104 13.13 -10.87 -6.80
C PRO A 104 13.94 -12.17 -6.70
N GLN A 105 15.09 -12.22 -7.36
CA GLN A 105 15.95 -13.42 -7.37
C GLN A 105 17.08 -13.38 -6.32
N ASN A 106 17.43 -12.21 -5.79
CA ASN A 106 18.58 -12.03 -4.89
C ASN A 106 18.15 -11.65 -3.46
N GLY A 107 17.55 -12.58 -2.73
CA GLY A 107 17.35 -12.39 -1.28
C GLY A 107 16.83 -13.61 -0.53
N GLU A 108 17.20 -13.75 0.74
CA GLU A 108 16.75 -14.84 1.63
C GLU A 108 15.24 -14.82 1.93
N ASN A 109 14.52 -13.79 1.50
CA ASN A 109 13.07 -13.65 1.61
C ASN A 109 12.51 -13.05 0.31
N THR A 110 12.35 -13.88 -0.72
CA THR A 110 11.76 -13.51 -2.02
C THR A 110 10.25 -13.38 -1.89
N LYS A 111 9.80 -12.26 -1.30
CA LYS A 111 8.38 -11.95 -1.26
C LYS A 111 7.92 -11.70 -2.69
N VAL A 112 7.14 -12.63 -3.23
CA VAL A 112 6.51 -12.50 -4.54
C VAL A 112 5.57 -11.30 -4.51
N GLN A 113 5.80 -10.35 -5.41
CA GLN A 113 4.95 -9.18 -5.57
C GLN A 113 3.90 -9.44 -6.63
N ILE A 114 2.65 -9.09 -6.31
CA ILE A 114 1.52 -9.22 -7.22
C ILE A 114 1.30 -7.87 -7.89
N GLY A 115 1.32 -7.88 -9.21
CA GLY A 115 1.08 -6.73 -10.08
C GLY A 115 -0.36 -6.67 -10.61
N PRO A 116 -0.61 -5.84 -11.64
CA PRO A 116 -1.93 -5.62 -12.20
C PRO A 116 -2.48 -6.86 -12.90
N GLU A 117 -3.81 -6.98 -12.90
CA GLU A 117 -4.53 -8.01 -13.64
C GLU A 117 -4.83 -7.57 -15.06
N VAL A 118 -4.74 -8.51 -16.00
CA VAL A 118 -5.04 -8.35 -17.41
C VAL A 118 -6.05 -9.41 -17.87
N LEU A 119 -6.90 -9.02 -18.80
CA LEU A 119 -7.86 -9.90 -19.42
C LEU A 119 -7.32 -10.39 -20.76
N LEU A 120 -7.05 -11.68 -20.86
CA LEU A 120 -6.64 -12.34 -22.10
C LEU A 120 -7.88 -12.71 -22.92
N SER A 121 -7.88 -12.37 -24.21
CA SER A 121 -8.96 -12.73 -25.13
C SER A 121 -8.42 -13.19 -26.48
N LYS A 122 -9.21 -13.98 -27.21
CA LYS A 122 -8.89 -14.45 -28.57
C LYS A 122 -8.83 -13.29 -29.57
N THR A 123 -9.66 -12.28 -29.39
CA THR A 123 -9.84 -11.17 -30.34
C THR A 123 -10.12 -9.86 -29.59
N PHE A 124 -9.80 -8.73 -30.21
CA PHE A 124 -10.27 -7.44 -29.72
C PHE A 124 -11.77 -7.30 -29.96
N TYR A 125 -12.59 -7.52 -28.93
CA TYR A 125 -13.91 -6.92 -28.89
C TYR A 125 -13.73 -5.50 -28.38
N TRP A 126 -14.02 -4.51 -29.20
CA TRP A 126 -14.18 -3.12 -28.77
C TRP A 126 -15.31 -3.09 -27.73
N MET A 127 -14.95 -3.24 -26.47
CA MET A 127 -15.80 -2.86 -25.37
C MET A 127 -15.50 -1.39 -25.15
N GLN A 128 -16.51 -0.55 -25.28
CA GLN A 128 -16.42 0.86 -24.92
C GLN A 128 -15.97 0.89 -23.46
N VAL A 129 -14.68 1.15 -23.24
CA VAL A 129 -14.15 1.35 -21.88
C VAL A 129 -14.78 2.67 -21.46
N VAL A 130 -15.96 2.57 -20.85
CA VAL A 130 -16.45 3.66 -20.00
C VAL A 130 -15.34 3.77 -18.98
N ASN A 131 -14.60 4.86 -19.10
CA ASN A 131 -13.48 5.17 -18.25
C ASN A 131 -14.09 5.49 -16.88
N GLU A 132 -14.50 4.46 -16.15
CA GLU A 132 -14.77 4.53 -14.72
C GLU A 132 -13.41 4.67 -14.03
N LYS A 133 -12.70 5.76 -14.35
CA LYS A 133 -11.78 6.32 -13.39
C LYS A 133 -12.64 6.70 -12.22
N SER A 134 -12.61 5.87 -11.18
CA SER A 134 -13.00 6.29 -9.85
C SER A 134 -12.42 7.68 -9.66
N SER A 135 -13.26 8.67 -9.38
CA SER A 135 -12.85 10.06 -9.13
C SER A 135 -11.84 10.20 -7.97
N PHE A 136 -11.49 9.08 -7.32
CA PHE A 136 -10.50 8.96 -6.25
C PHE A 136 -9.14 8.38 -6.69
N ASP A 137 -8.90 8.09 -7.97
CA ASP A 137 -7.57 7.67 -8.48
C ASP A 137 -6.62 8.88 -8.64
N TYR A 138 -6.63 9.71 -7.59
CA TYR A 138 -6.06 11.04 -7.50
C TYR A 138 -4.61 10.88 -7.04
N ASN A 139 -3.69 11.27 -7.93
CA ASN A 139 -2.29 11.64 -7.74
C ASN A 139 -1.58 11.08 -6.47
N PRO A 140 -0.47 10.32 -6.59
CA PRO A 140 0.24 9.74 -5.44
C PRO A 140 0.68 10.79 -4.38
N ILE A 141 0.81 12.06 -4.77
CA ILE A 141 1.03 13.19 -3.87
C ILE A 141 -0.13 13.33 -2.87
N ASP A 142 -1.36 13.19 -3.33
CA ASP A 142 -2.58 13.36 -2.51
C ASP A 142 -2.81 12.19 -1.57
N ARG A 143 -2.39 10.97 -1.92
CA ARG A 143 -2.41 9.84 -0.96
C ARG A 143 -1.45 10.08 0.21
N ARG A 144 -0.22 10.54 -0.07
CA ARG A 144 0.75 10.88 0.98
C ARG A 144 0.28 12.07 1.81
N LEU A 145 -0.31 13.07 1.17
CA LEU A 145 -0.88 14.24 1.82
C LEU A 145 -2.09 13.88 2.70
N ALA A 146 -2.97 13.00 2.24
CA ALA A 146 -4.13 12.52 2.99
C ALA A 146 -3.71 11.72 4.23
N ILE A 147 -2.70 10.84 4.10
CA ILE A 147 -2.13 10.12 5.24
C ILE A 147 -1.54 11.12 6.23
N GLY A 148 -0.71 12.06 5.75
CA GLY A 148 -0.09 13.11 6.57
C GLY A 148 -1.12 13.97 7.31
N LEU A 149 -2.19 14.39 6.63
CA LEU A 149 -3.30 15.14 7.21
C LEU A 149 -4.02 14.32 8.28
N SER A 150 -4.31 13.04 8.04
CA SER A 150 -5.00 12.19 9.04
C SER A 150 -4.15 12.03 10.31
N VAL A 151 -2.84 11.83 10.15
CA VAL A 151 -1.90 11.69 11.27
C VAL A 151 -1.81 13.02 12.04
N ALA A 152 -1.66 14.15 11.34
CA ALA A 152 -1.64 15.47 11.97
C ALA A 152 -2.91 15.75 12.79
N LEU A 153 -4.09 15.44 12.21
CA LEU A 153 -5.38 15.63 12.88
C LEU A 153 -5.51 14.74 14.11
N SER A 154 -5.09 13.47 14.03
CA SER A 154 -5.10 12.56 15.18
C SER A 154 -4.17 13.03 16.31
N CYS A 155 -2.98 13.55 15.97
CA CYS A 155 -2.06 14.16 16.93
C CYS A 155 -2.67 15.42 17.58
N SER A 156 -3.33 16.28 16.80
CA SER A 156 -4.00 17.48 17.34
C SER A 156 -5.12 17.12 18.33
N ILE A 157 -5.96 16.12 18.00
CA ILE A 157 -7.02 15.63 18.89
C ILE A 157 -6.42 15.08 20.19
N LEU A 158 -5.36 14.28 20.10
CA LEU A 158 -4.68 13.72 21.27
C LEU A 158 -4.10 14.83 22.17
N LEU A 159 -3.51 15.86 21.57
CA LEU A 159 -2.92 16.99 22.30
C LEU A 159 -4.00 17.77 23.07
N VAL A 160 -5.13 18.06 22.42
CA VAL A 160 -6.30 18.69 23.07
C VAL A 160 -6.82 17.83 24.22
N PHE A 161 -6.87 16.50 24.04
CA PHE A 161 -7.30 15.57 25.08
C PHE A 161 -6.36 15.56 26.29
N ILE A 162 -5.04 15.59 26.05
CA ILE A 162 -4.02 15.66 27.12
C ILE A 162 -4.14 16.97 27.90
N ILE A 163 -4.30 18.10 27.20
CA ILE A 163 -4.53 19.40 27.84
C ILE A 163 -5.76 19.32 28.72
N HIS A 164 -6.89 18.83 28.19
CA HIS A 164 -8.15 18.73 28.92
C HIS A 164 -8.02 17.89 30.21
N LEU A 165 -7.37 16.72 30.13
CA LEU A 165 -7.13 15.86 31.30
C LEU A 165 -6.24 16.54 32.34
N SER A 166 -5.19 17.25 31.90
CA SER A 166 -4.30 18.02 32.79
C SER A 166 -5.07 19.11 33.52
N THR A 167 -5.85 19.93 32.80
CA THR A 167 -6.63 21.02 33.40
C THR A 167 -7.68 20.48 34.39
N ARG A 168 -8.35 19.37 34.04
CA ARG A 168 -9.33 18.72 34.92
C ARG A 168 -8.69 18.23 36.22
N LYS A 169 -7.47 17.68 36.16
CA LYS A 169 -6.74 17.23 37.34
C LYS A 169 -6.33 18.42 38.23
N THR A 170 -5.82 19.49 37.65
CA THR A 170 -5.44 20.70 38.40
C THR A 170 -6.65 21.32 39.10
N ARG A 171 -7.80 21.43 38.43
CA ARG A 171 -9.06 21.90 39.04
C ARG A 171 -9.49 21.04 40.23
N ARG A 172 -9.37 19.71 40.15
CA ARG A 172 -9.68 18.81 41.26
C ARG A 172 -8.76 19.00 42.46
N ILE A 173 -7.47 19.24 42.23
CA ILE A 173 -6.49 19.49 43.30
C ILE A 173 -6.86 20.79 44.03
N ILE A 174 -7.06 21.89 43.29
CA ILE A 174 -7.45 23.19 43.87
C ILE A 174 -8.76 23.10 44.65
N ALA A 175 -9.79 22.42 44.11
CA ALA A 175 -11.07 22.26 44.79
C ALA A 175 -10.98 21.42 46.08
N ASN A 176 -10.07 20.44 46.14
CA ASN A 176 -9.83 19.64 47.34
C ASN A 176 -9.01 20.41 48.38
N GLU A 177 -8.03 21.21 47.95
CA GLU A 177 -7.23 22.09 48.80
C GLU A 177 -8.13 23.14 49.50
N GLY A 178 -9.01 23.80 48.75
CA GLY A 178 -9.98 24.75 49.29
C GLY A 178 -10.93 24.11 50.33
N ARG A 179 -11.40 22.88 50.07
CA ARG A 179 -12.22 22.11 51.04
C ARG A 179 -11.45 21.77 52.32
N ARG A 180 -10.17 21.41 52.24
CA ARG A 180 -9.34 21.15 53.42
C ARG A 180 -9.18 22.39 54.30
N ILE A 181 -8.95 23.56 53.69
CA ILE A 181 -8.78 24.82 54.41
C ILE A 181 -10.09 25.17 55.15
N GLN A 182 -11.25 25.07 54.50
CA GLN A 182 -12.54 25.31 55.16
C GLN A 182 -12.77 24.39 56.37
N LEU A 183 -12.52 23.09 56.23
CA LEU A 183 -12.69 22.14 57.34
C LEU A 183 -11.74 22.42 58.52
N SER A 184 -10.52 22.92 58.27
CA SER A 184 -9.60 23.30 59.35
C SER A 184 -10.06 24.54 60.13
N THR A 185 -10.86 25.42 59.50
CA THR A 185 -11.34 26.65 60.13
C THR A 185 -12.47 26.37 61.13
N TYR A 186 -13.30 25.36 60.87
CA TYR A 186 -14.38 24.93 61.76
C TYR A 186 -13.92 24.12 62.99
N ARG A 187 -12.64 23.77 63.08
CA ARG A 187 -12.09 22.93 64.15
C ARG A 187 -11.40 23.73 65.27
N LYS A 188 -11.53 25.05 65.26
CA LYS A 188 -11.10 25.99 66.32
C LYS A 188 -12.34 26.52 67.03
#